data_AF-A0A0D7KD00-F1
#
_entry.id   AF-A0A0D7KD00-F1
#
_cell.length_a   1.000
_cell.length_b   1.000
_cell.length_c   1.000
_cell.angle_alpha   90.00
_cell.angle_beta   90.00
_cell.angle_gamma   90.00
#
_symmetry.space_group_name_H-M   'P 1'
#
loop_
_entity.id
_entity.type
_entity.pdbx_description
1 polymer ?
#
loop_
_entity_poly.entity_id
_entity_poly.type
_entity_poly.pdbx_seq_one_letter_code
_entity_poly.pdbx_strand_id
1 'polypeptide(L)'
;MSTSPWAAAQAVIRHPSFRLAGKDMAGTSLGIGAWGLVTGVAMIKSGMSLPMAVFMSLVVYAGSAQLAVLPLLMVGAPLWVVWLTAACVNLRFVIFSSMWRSYFEHLPLRWRLATGYFSGDVIFVAFMKRFPEPKPEPDQVPYFWGAACTNWLAWQVPSLVGIALANVVPLSWGLGFAGVLALLGVLLSLLFDRATWIATGVAATAAIAAFALPLKLNILVAIAAAVAVGLLIEAVEHHRNPPELLLVPAEEDLPADEQQHVRDGDVVPVREERHP
;
A
#
# COMPACT_ATOMS: atom_id res chain seq x y z
N MET A 1 26.84 16.42 -18.87
CA MET A 1 27.45 16.94 -17.62
C MET A 1 26.88 16.13 -16.46
N SER A 2 27.65 15.23 -15.84
CA SER A 2 27.16 14.43 -14.72
C SER A 2 27.05 15.31 -13.48
N THR A 3 25.84 15.74 -13.13
CA THR A 3 25.59 16.28 -11.79
C THR A 3 25.96 15.21 -10.78
N SER A 4 26.80 15.57 -9.79
CA SER A 4 27.10 14.68 -8.68
C SER A 4 25.79 14.19 -8.06
N PRO A 5 25.65 12.90 -7.69
CA PRO A 5 24.43 12.39 -7.04
C PRO A 5 24.06 13.21 -5.78
N TRP A 6 25.06 13.82 -5.14
CA TRP A 6 24.86 14.73 -4.03
C TRP A 6 24.17 16.05 -4.42
N ALA A 7 24.54 16.62 -5.58
CA ALA A 7 23.92 17.85 -6.08
C ALA A 7 22.46 17.60 -6.50
N ALA A 8 22.17 16.44 -7.07
CA ALA A 8 20.80 16.03 -7.39
C ALA A 8 19.94 15.85 -6.13
N ALA A 9 20.46 15.20 -5.09
CA ALA A 9 19.76 15.05 -3.82
C ALA A 9 19.52 16.40 -3.13
N GLN A 10 20.49 17.31 -3.15
CA GLN A 10 20.33 18.66 -2.62
C GLN A 10 19.27 19.47 -3.36
N ALA A 11 19.18 19.33 -4.69
CA ALA A 11 18.14 19.99 -5.48
C ALA A 11 16.74 19.50 -5.08
N VAL A 12 16.58 18.19 -4.88
CA VAL A 12 15.33 17.58 -4.41
C VAL A 12 14.91 18.11 -3.04
N ILE A 13 15.83 18.12 -2.06
CA ILE A 13 15.54 18.56 -0.68
C ILE A 13 15.20 20.05 -0.61
N ARG A 14 15.84 20.88 -1.43
CA ARG A 14 15.59 22.33 -1.48
C ARG A 14 14.32 22.71 -2.24
N HIS A 15 13.74 21.78 -2.99
CA HIS A 15 12.53 22.05 -3.76
C HIS A 15 11.35 22.38 -2.82
N PRO A 16 10.50 23.38 -3.14
CA PRO A 16 9.34 23.72 -2.33
C PRO A 16 8.39 22.52 -2.09
N SER A 17 8.19 21.69 -3.11
CA SER A 17 7.31 20.52 -3.08
C SER A 17 7.76 19.45 -2.06
N PHE A 18 9.06 19.38 -1.73
CA PHE A 18 9.56 18.50 -0.66
C PHE A 18 9.02 18.91 0.70
N ARG A 19 9.11 20.20 1.02
CA ARG A 19 8.58 20.75 2.30
C ARG A 19 7.05 20.70 2.35
N LEU A 20 6.40 20.85 1.20
CA LEU A 20 4.96 20.74 1.09
C LEU A 20 4.49 19.31 1.44
N ALA A 21 5.12 18.29 0.85
CA ALA A 21 4.82 16.90 1.15
C ALA A 21 4.99 16.60 2.65
N GLY A 22 6.04 17.13 3.28
CA GLY A 22 6.23 16.99 4.72
C GLY A 22 5.11 17.62 5.56
N LYS A 23 4.52 18.73 5.11
CA LYS A 23 3.34 19.34 5.77
C LYS A 23 2.08 18.51 5.56
N ASP A 24 1.85 18.02 4.35
CA ASP A 24 0.70 17.17 4.01
C ASP A 24 0.72 15.87 4.83
N MET A 25 1.93 15.34 5.12
CA MET A 25 2.14 14.14 5.92
C MET A 25 2.16 14.36 7.43
N ALA A 26 2.16 15.61 7.91
CA ALA A 26 2.29 15.89 9.34
C ALA A 26 1.13 15.27 10.16
N GLY A 27 -0.11 15.36 9.66
CA GLY A 27 -1.28 14.82 10.34
C GLY A 27 -1.27 13.29 10.44
N THR A 28 -0.92 12.61 9.34
CA THR A 28 -0.87 11.13 9.31
C THR A 28 0.33 10.57 10.07
N SER A 29 1.42 11.34 10.19
CA SER A 29 2.64 10.93 10.89
C SER A 29 2.40 10.51 12.34
N LEU A 30 1.45 11.14 13.04
CA LEU A 30 1.11 10.76 14.41
C LEU A 30 0.53 9.33 14.48
N GLY A 31 -0.39 9.01 13.57
CA GLY A 31 -0.98 7.67 13.48
C GLY A 31 0.06 6.62 13.07
N ILE A 32 0.92 6.95 12.09
CA ILE A 32 2.03 6.10 11.66
C ILE A 32 2.99 5.84 12.83
N GLY A 33 3.29 6.86 13.64
CA GLY A 33 4.17 6.72 14.79
C GLY A 33 3.59 5.86 15.91
N ALA A 34 2.30 6.05 16.22
CA ALA A 34 1.61 5.17 17.17
C ALA A 34 1.63 3.71 16.69
N TRP A 35 1.37 3.49 15.40
CA TRP A 35 1.40 2.16 14.80
C TRP A 35 2.81 1.54 14.81
N GLY A 36 3.83 2.31 14.45
CA GLY A 36 5.23 1.89 14.51
C GLY A 36 5.64 1.48 15.91
N LEU A 37 5.32 2.29 16.92
CA LEU A 37 5.59 1.99 18.33
C LEU A 37 4.97 0.65 18.76
N VAL A 38 3.68 0.44 18.49
CA VAL A 38 2.98 -0.80 18.83
C VAL A 38 3.61 -1.99 18.12
N THR A 39 3.95 -1.84 16.84
CA THR A 39 4.61 -2.88 16.04
C THR A 39 5.99 -3.24 16.61
N GLY A 40 6.76 -2.23 17.03
CA GLY A 40 8.05 -2.41 17.69
C GLY A 40 7.95 -3.22 18.98
N VAL A 41 6.99 -2.88 19.85
CA VAL A 41 6.70 -3.64 21.07
C VAL A 41 6.27 -5.06 20.74
N ALA A 42 5.37 -5.22 19.77
CA ALA A 42 4.84 -6.52 19.37
C ALA A 42 5.93 -7.48 18.89
N MET A 43 6.93 -6.99 18.12
CA MET A 43 8.06 -7.82 17.67
C MET A 43 8.80 -8.46 18.85
N ILE A 44 9.19 -7.67 19.85
CA ILE A 44 9.90 -8.17 21.03
C ILE A 44 9.01 -9.08 21.89
N LYS A 45 7.73 -8.70 22.10
CA LYS A 45 6.79 -9.54 22.86
C LYS A 45 6.46 -10.87 22.17
N SER A 46 6.66 -10.95 20.86
CA SER A 46 6.54 -12.18 20.07
C SER A 46 7.76 -13.11 20.19
N GLY A 47 8.73 -12.78 21.07
CA GLY A 47 9.94 -13.57 21.29
C GLY A 47 11.07 -13.29 20.30
N MET A 48 10.96 -12.25 19.47
CA MET A 48 12.02 -11.85 18.55
C MET A 48 13.20 -11.23 19.30
N SER A 49 14.42 -11.56 18.89
CA SER A 49 15.63 -10.93 19.45
C SER A 49 15.73 -9.46 19.03
N LEU A 50 16.38 -8.65 19.87
CA LEU A 50 16.55 -7.21 19.60
C LEU A 50 17.18 -6.92 18.22
N PRO A 51 18.30 -7.57 17.81
CA PRO A 51 18.88 -7.32 16.49
C PRO A 51 17.95 -7.72 15.35
N MET A 52 17.19 -8.81 15.52
CA MET A 52 16.25 -9.28 14.50
C MET A 52 15.05 -8.33 14.36
N ALA A 53 14.53 -7.78 15.46
CA ALA A 53 13.45 -6.81 15.44
C ALA A 53 13.87 -5.50 14.76
N VAL A 54 15.09 -5.02 15.03
CA VAL A 54 15.65 -3.84 14.34
C VAL A 54 15.84 -4.13 12.85
N PHE A 55 16.41 -5.29 12.51
CA PHE A 55 16.58 -5.71 11.12
C PHE A 55 15.24 -5.77 10.38
N MET A 56 14.22 -6.38 11.00
CA MET A 56 12.88 -6.49 10.42
C MET A 56 12.23 -5.12 10.23
N SER A 57 12.35 -4.21 11.21
CA SER A 57 11.86 -2.82 11.10
C SER A 57 12.46 -2.08 9.91
N LEU A 58 13.78 -2.21 9.72
CA LEU A 58 14.51 -1.48 8.69
C LEU A 58 14.36 -2.11 7.29
N VAL A 59 14.46 -3.43 7.18
CA VAL A 59 14.48 -4.12 5.88
C VAL A 59 13.09 -4.44 5.39
N VAL A 60 12.21 -4.93 6.27
CA VAL A 60 10.82 -5.26 5.93
C VAL A 60 9.95 -4.05 6.22
N TYR A 61 10.11 -2.98 5.44
CA TYR A 61 9.36 -1.75 5.59
C TYR A 61 7.90 -1.91 5.10
N ALA A 62 7.12 -2.68 5.86
CA ALA A 62 5.72 -2.97 5.60
C ALA A 62 5.04 -3.39 6.91
N GLY A 63 4.49 -2.43 7.67
CA GLY A 63 3.92 -2.67 9.01
C GLY A 63 2.82 -3.74 9.06
N SER A 64 1.95 -3.78 8.05
CA SER A 64 0.89 -4.78 7.94
C SER A 64 1.45 -6.19 7.77
N ALA A 65 2.45 -6.36 6.90
CA ALA A 65 3.13 -7.64 6.70
C ALA A 65 3.88 -8.07 7.96
N GLN A 66 4.55 -7.14 8.66
CA GLN A 66 5.23 -7.44 9.92
C GLN A 66 4.26 -8.02 10.95
N LEU A 67 3.15 -7.33 11.22
CA LEU A 67 2.15 -7.81 12.18
C LEU A 67 1.46 -9.11 11.73
N ALA A 68 1.25 -9.31 10.43
CA ALA A 68 0.64 -10.52 9.89
C ALA A 68 1.52 -11.76 10.09
N VAL A 69 2.84 -11.63 9.99
CA VAL A 69 3.76 -12.78 10.12
C VAL A 69 4.21 -13.06 11.55
N LEU A 70 4.09 -12.11 12.47
CA LEU A 70 4.50 -12.32 13.87
C LEU A 70 3.87 -13.55 14.53
N PRO A 71 2.54 -13.80 14.42
CA PRO A 71 1.94 -15.01 14.96
C PRO A 71 2.48 -16.30 14.32
N LEU A 72 2.81 -16.27 13.02
CA LEU A 72 3.37 -17.41 12.30
C LEU A 72 4.79 -17.73 12.77
N LEU A 73 5.60 -16.69 13.00
CA LEU A 73 6.94 -16.83 13.57
C LEU A 73 6.89 -17.38 15.00
N MET A 74 5.94 -16.91 15.82
CA MET A 74 5.77 -17.39 17.20
C MET A 74 5.45 -18.88 17.30
N VAL A 75 4.63 -19.41 16.39
CA VAL A 75 4.26 -20.84 16.39
C VAL A 75 5.26 -21.71 15.62
N GLY A 76 6.38 -21.14 15.16
CA GLY A 76 7.40 -21.85 14.39
C GLY A 76 6.92 -22.36 13.03
N ALA A 77 6.02 -21.61 12.36
CA ALA A 77 5.55 -21.99 11.04
C ALA A 77 6.72 -22.04 10.02
N PRO A 78 6.63 -22.89 8.99
CA PRO A 78 7.66 -22.95 7.96
C PRO A 78 7.89 -21.58 7.28
N LEU A 79 9.16 -21.23 7.02
CA LEU A 79 9.53 -19.92 6.47
C LEU A 79 8.83 -19.59 5.13
N TRP A 80 8.56 -20.59 4.29
CA TRP A 80 7.84 -20.37 3.04
C TRP A 80 6.39 -19.90 3.28
N VAL A 81 5.73 -20.32 4.36
CA VAL A 81 4.40 -19.84 4.74
C VAL A 81 4.48 -18.38 5.16
N VAL A 82 5.48 -18.03 5.97
CA VAL A 82 5.74 -16.65 6.41
C VAL A 82 5.98 -15.74 5.20
N TRP A 83 6.82 -16.15 4.25
CA TRP A 83 7.09 -15.39 3.03
C TRP A 83 5.85 -15.28 2.15
N LEU A 84 5.07 -16.35 2.00
CA LEU A 84 3.84 -16.33 1.22
C LEU A 84 2.82 -15.36 1.84
N THR A 85 2.61 -15.41 3.16
CA THR A 85 1.73 -14.46 3.86
C THR A 85 2.20 -13.02 3.69
N ALA A 86 3.49 -12.75 3.89
CA ALA A 86 4.06 -11.41 3.67
C ALA A 86 3.88 -10.94 2.21
N ALA A 87 4.14 -11.82 1.24
CA ALA A 87 3.98 -11.52 -0.18
C ALA A 87 2.53 -11.19 -0.53
N CYS A 88 1.57 -12.00 -0.07
CA CYS A 88 0.14 -11.78 -0.30
C CYS A 88 -0.32 -10.42 0.26
N VAL A 89 0.05 -10.10 1.50
CA VAL A 89 -0.30 -8.80 2.12
C VAL A 89 0.33 -7.63 1.36
N ASN A 90 1.51 -7.84 0.76
CA ASN A 90 2.26 -6.83 0.04
C ASN A 90 1.94 -6.74 -1.46
N LEU A 91 1.02 -7.54 -2.01
CA LEU A 91 0.60 -7.46 -3.41
C LEU A 91 0.11 -6.05 -3.80
N ARG A 92 -0.39 -5.28 -2.84
CA ARG A 92 -0.73 -3.85 -3.02
C ARG A 92 0.42 -3.01 -3.58
N PHE A 93 1.68 -3.33 -3.28
CA PHE A 93 2.82 -2.61 -3.84
C PHE A 93 3.01 -2.87 -5.35
N VAL A 94 2.52 -4.01 -5.87
CA VAL A 94 2.47 -4.27 -7.31
C VAL A 94 1.46 -3.34 -7.97
N ILE A 95 0.28 -3.18 -7.36
CA ILE A 95 -0.76 -2.26 -7.83
C ILE A 95 -0.24 -0.82 -7.80
N PHE A 96 0.37 -0.38 -6.69
CA PHE A 96 0.97 0.94 -6.59
C PHE A 96 2.04 1.15 -7.66
N SER A 97 2.89 0.16 -7.91
CA SER A 97 3.93 0.22 -8.94
C SER A 97 3.36 0.35 -10.35
N SER A 98 2.22 -0.30 -10.62
CA SER A 98 1.49 -0.17 -11.89
C SER A 98 0.98 1.26 -12.08
N MET A 99 0.29 1.81 -11.07
CA MET A 99 -0.29 3.15 -11.11
C MET A 99 0.78 4.24 -11.18
N TRP A 100 1.90 4.04 -10.48
CA TRP A 100 3.03 4.97 -10.47
C TRP A 100 3.98 4.84 -11.67
N ARG A 101 3.76 3.86 -12.55
CA ARG A 101 4.62 3.62 -13.70
C ARG A 101 4.81 4.87 -14.55
N SER A 102 3.71 5.51 -14.97
CA SER A 102 3.75 6.70 -15.84
C SER A 102 4.52 7.87 -15.22
N TYR A 103 4.59 7.95 -13.89
CA TYR A 103 5.26 9.02 -13.16
C TYR A 103 6.77 8.79 -13.03
N PHE A 104 7.22 7.55 -12.83
CA PHE A 104 8.62 7.26 -12.49
C PHE A 104 9.36 6.36 -13.49
N GLU A 105 8.73 5.91 -14.58
CA GLU A 105 9.36 5.04 -15.59
C GLU A 105 10.58 5.69 -16.25
N HIS A 106 10.56 7.02 -16.40
CA HIS A 106 11.67 7.79 -16.97
C HIS A 106 12.92 7.85 -16.07
N LEU A 107 12.82 7.42 -14.82
CA LEU A 107 13.94 7.43 -13.87
C LEU A 107 14.85 6.20 -14.01
N PRO A 108 16.15 6.33 -13.67
CA PRO A 108 17.07 5.19 -13.64
C PRO A 108 16.61 4.09 -12.67
N LEU A 109 16.95 2.83 -12.96
CA LEU A 109 16.56 1.67 -12.15
C LEU A 109 16.84 1.84 -10.64
N ARG A 110 18.00 2.38 -10.27
CA ARG A 110 18.34 2.62 -8.85
C ARG A 110 17.34 3.52 -8.12
N TRP A 111 16.82 4.55 -8.79
CA TRP A 111 15.84 5.45 -8.22
C TRP A 111 14.48 4.80 -8.14
N ARG A 112 14.12 3.98 -9.15
CA ARG A 112 12.89 3.18 -9.15
C ARG A 112 12.88 2.12 -8.04
N LEU A 113 14.02 1.48 -7.77
CA LEU A 113 14.16 0.54 -6.65
C LEU A 113 14.06 1.28 -5.30
N ALA A 114 14.69 2.45 -5.18
CA ALA A 114 14.59 3.27 -3.98
C ALA A 114 13.16 3.77 -3.73
N THR A 115 12.45 4.25 -4.76
CA THR A 115 11.04 4.63 -4.66
C THR A 115 10.17 3.43 -4.29
N GLY A 116 10.50 2.22 -4.77
CA GLY A 116 9.84 0.98 -4.38
C GLY A 116 10.01 0.68 -2.88
N TYR A 117 11.24 0.72 -2.36
CA TYR A 117 11.48 0.51 -0.93
C TYR A 117 10.80 1.57 -0.05
N PHE A 118 10.84 2.85 -0.44
CA PHE A 118 10.22 3.94 0.32
C PHE A 118 8.73 4.14 0.05
N SER A 119 8.12 3.26 -0.76
CA SER A 119 6.68 3.33 -1.02
C SER A 119 5.87 2.95 0.22
N GLY A 120 4.66 3.48 0.31
CA GLY A 120 3.75 3.21 1.42
C GLY A 120 2.36 3.74 1.13
N ASP A 121 1.35 3.17 1.78
CA ASP A 121 -0.07 3.46 1.48
C ASP A 121 -0.39 4.95 1.60
N VAL A 122 0.08 5.58 2.67
CA VAL A 122 -0.17 6.99 2.96
C VAL A 122 0.55 7.91 1.97
N ILE A 123 1.76 7.52 1.55
CA ILE A 123 2.53 8.21 0.50
C ILE A 123 1.79 8.09 -0.84
N PHE A 124 1.30 6.89 -1.16
CA PHE A 124 0.52 6.62 -2.36
C PHE A 124 -0.72 7.50 -2.45
N VAL A 125 -1.54 7.51 -1.40
CA VAL A 125 -2.76 8.32 -1.35
C VAL A 125 -2.45 9.81 -1.45
N ALA A 126 -1.46 10.32 -0.71
CA ALA A 126 -1.08 11.73 -0.77
C ALA A 126 -0.55 12.13 -2.14
N PHE A 127 0.29 11.29 -2.75
CA PHE A 127 0.84 11.52 -4.07
C PHE A 127 -0.26 11.54 -5.14
N MET A 128 -1.15 10.55 -5.17
CA MET A 128 -2.23 10.46 -6.15
C MET A 128 -3.26 11.58 -5.97
N LYS A 129 -3.55 11.99 -4.72
CA LYS A 129 -4.41 13.15 -4.44
C LYS A 129 -3.80 14.45 -4.98
N ARG A 130 -2.47 14.56 -4.97
CA ARG A 130 -1.75 15.76 -5.41
C ARG A 130 -1.56 15.80 -6.93
N PHE A 131 -1.27 14.65 -7.54
CA PHE A 131 -0.99 14.49 -8.95
C PHE A 131 -1.98 13.49 -9.57
N PRO A 132 -3.26 13.88 -9.76
CA PRO A 132 -4.29 12.98 -10.25
C PRO A 132 -4.06 12.58 -11.72
N GLU A 133 -3.41 13.45 -12.51
CA GLU A 133 -3.11 13.16 -13.91
C GLU A 133 -1.81 12.34 -14.05
N PRO A 134 -1.81 11.25 -14.85
CA PRO A 134 -0.66 10.37 -15.05
C PRO A 134 0.35 10.95 -16.03
N LYS A 135 0.83 12.17 -15.76
CA LYS A 135 1.80 12.90 -16.59
C LYS A 135 3.06 13.21 -15.77
N PRO A 136 4.28 13.02 -16.31
CA PRO A 136 5.50 13.40 -15.60
C PRO A 136 5.58 14.91 -15.36
N GLU A 137 5.77 15.31 -14.10
CA GLU A 137 5.95 16.71 -13.69
C GLU A 137 7.21 16.89 -12.83
N PRO A 138 7.88 18.06 -12.90
CA PRO A 138 9.10 18.33 -12.12
C PRO A 138 8.90 18.22 -10.59
N ASP A 139 7.69 18.49 -10.11
CA ASP A 139 7.33 18.56 -8.70
C ASP A 139 7.16 17.19 -8.03
N GLN A 140 6.97 16.14 -8.84
CA GLN A 140 6.60 14.81 -8.37
C GLN A 140 7.70 14.11 -7.59
N VAL A 141 8.93 14.12 -8.13
CA VAL A 141 10.08 13.48 -7.47
C VAL A 141 10.40 14.17 -6.14
N PRO A 142 10.48 15.51 -6.05
CA PRO A 142 10.66 16.18 -4.77
C PRO A 142 9.52 15.98 -3.78
N TYR A 143 8.27 15.99 -4.24
CA TYR A 143 7.12 15.71 -3.39
C TYR A 143 7.17 14.28 -2.82
N PHE A 144 7.41 13.27 -3.66
CA PHE A 144 7.54 11.89 -3.24
C PHE A 144 8.61 11.73 -2.16
N TRP A 145 9.80 12.28 -2.37
CA TRP A 145 10.89 12.16 -1.39
C TRP A 145 10.63 12.91 -0.09
N GLY A 146 9.91 14.04 -0.15
CA GLY A 146 9.43 14.74 1.05
C GLY A 146 8.48 13.87 1.86
N ALA A 147 7.49 13.27 1.21
CA ALA A 147 6.53 12.37 1.87
C ALA A 147 7.22 11.10 2.41
N ALA A 148 8.09 10.48 1.61
CA ALA A 148 8.85 9.30 1.97
C ALA A 148 9.73 9.52 3.20
N CYS A 149 10.50 10.60 3.25
CA CYS A 149 11.35 10.92 4.39
C CYS A 149 10.53 11.14 5.67
N THR A 150 9.45 11.91 5.58
CA THR A 150 8.56 12.16 6.73
C THR A 150 7.92 10.87 7.22
N ASN A 151 7.35 10.06 6.32
CA ASN A 151 6.71 8.79 6.68
C ASN A 151 7.71 7.78 7.26
N TRP A 152 8.90 7.66 6.68
CA TRP A 152 9.92 6.73 7.14
C TRP A 152 10.41 7.11 8.54
N LEU A 153 10.65 8.40 8.82
CA LEU A 153 11.02 8.85 10.17
C LEU A 153 9.88 8.66 11.17
N ALA A 154 8.65 9.00 10.77
CA ALA A 154 7.46 8.80 11.58
C ALA A 154 7.23 7.32 11.91
N TRP A 155 7.65 6.40 11.05
CA TRP A 155 7.59 4.96 11.30
C TRP A 155 8.77 4.45 12.14
N GLN A 156 10.00 4.69 11.68
CA GLN A 156 11.19 4.04 12.25
C GLN A 156 11.52 4.54 13.65
N VAL A 157 11.43 5.85 13.91
CA VAL A 157 11.78 6.39 15.22
C VAL A 157 10.89 5.79 16.30
N PRO A 158 9.54 5.83 16.18
CA PRO A 158 8.66 5.19 17.16
C PRO A 158 8.79 3.66 17.18
N SER A 159 9.03 3.00 16.03
CA SER A 159 9.24 1.54 16.00
C SER A 159 10.47 1.12 16.82
N LEU A 160 11.59 1.81 16.65
CA LEU A 160 12.81 1.57 17.42
C LEU A 160 12.61 1.90 18.91
N VAL A 161 11.88 2.97 19.23
CA VAL A 161 11.48 3.28 20.61
C VAL A 161 10.61 2.16 21.19
N GLY A 162 9.64 1.65 20.44
CA GLY A 162 8.79 0.53 20.84
C GLY A 162 9.60 -0.74 21.11
N ILE A 163 10.55 -1.06 20.23
CA ILE A 163 11.51 -2.17 20.39
C ILE A 163 12.32 -1.99 21.68
N ALA A 164 12.89 -0.81 21.92
CA ALA A 164 13.72 -0.53 23.09
C ALA A 164 12.92 -0.55 24.40
N LEU A 165 11.71 0.00 24.39
CA LEU A 165 10.84 0.09 25.56
C LEU A 165 10.05 -1.20 25.82
N ALA A 166 10.08 -2.19 24.93
CA ALA A 166 9.26 -3.40 25.04
C ALA A 166 9.45 -4.17 26.37
N ASN A 167 10.62 -4.10 26.98
CA ASN A 167 10.91 -4.73 28.28
C ASN A 167 10.34 -3.93 29.48
N VAL A 168 10.13 -2.63 29.30
CA VAL A 168 9.52 -1.74 30.30
C VAL A 168 8.00 -1.88 30.27
N VAL A 169 7.42 -2.20 29.11
CA VAL A 169 5.96 -2.27 28.99
C VAL A 169 5.41 -3.59 29.56
N PRO A 170 4.54 -3.55 30.60
CA PRO A 170 3.99 -4.75 31.21
C PRO A 170 3.14 -5.56 30.22
N LEU A 171 3.24 -6.90 30.29
CA LEU A 171 2.35 -7.79 29.53
C LEU A 171 0.87 -7.60 29.91
N SER A 172 0.60 -7.18 31.15
CA SER A 172 -0.75 -6.90 31.66
C SER A 172 -1.47 -5.77 30.92
N TRP A 173 -0.76 -4.92 30.18
CA TRP A 173 -1.37 -3.88 29.35
C TRP A 173 -2.06 -4.44 28.10
N GLY A 174 -1.99 -5.76 27.86
CA GLY A 174 -2.69 -6.40 26.76
C GLY A 174 -2.08 -6.11 25.39
N LEU A 175 -0.80 -5.70 25.33
CA LEU A 175 -0.15 -5.35 24.05
C LEU A 175 0.01 -6.52 23.07
N GLY A 176 -0.06 -7.76 23.56
CA GLY A 176 -0.20 -8.93 22.69
C GLY A 176 -1.50 -8.90 21.86
N PHE A 177 -2.57 -8.32 22.40
CA PHE A 177 -3.82 -8.06 21.68
C PHE A 177 -3.81 -6.72 20.94
N ALA A 178 -2.96 -5.77 21.33
CA ALA A 178 -2.83 -4.48 20.64
C ALA A 178 -2.42 -4.64 19.17
N GLY A 179 -1.61 -5.64 18.82
CA GLY A 179 -1.30 -5.96 17.42
C GLY A 179 -2.55 -6.37 16.62
N VAL A 180 -3.43 -7.17 17.22
CA VAL A 180 -4.72 -7.57 16.63
C VAL A 180 -5.66 -6.37 16.51
N LEU A 181 -5.75 -5.53 17.55
CA LEU A 181 -6.55 -4.29 17.52
C LEU A 181 -6.01 -3.28 16.50
N ALA A 182 -4.69 -3.18 16.32
CA ALA A 182 -4.07 -2.33 15.31
C ALA A 182 -4.42 -2.81 13.90
N LEU A 183 -4.28 -4.12 13.63
CA LEU A 183 -4.71 -4.71 12.36
C LEU A 183 -6.22 -4.54 12.12
N LEU A 184 -7.04 -4.68 13.16
CA LEU A 184 -8.48 -4.44 13.07
C LEU A 184 -8.78 -2.97 12.78
N GLY A 185 -8.08 -2.03 13.42
CA GLY A 185 -8.21 -0.59 13.16
C GLY A 185 -7.83 -0.24 11.73
N VAL A 186 -6.72 -0.80 11.21
CA VAL A 186 -6.34 -0.63 9.80
C VAL A 186 -7.40 -1.23 8.87
N LEU A 187 -7.88 -2.45 9.14
CA LEU A 187 -8.94 -3.09 8.35
C LEU A 187 -10.20 -2.23 8.30
N LEU A 188 -10.67 -1.75 9.46
CA LEU A 188 -11.83 -0.87 9.56
C LEU A 188 -11.62 0.46 8.84
N SER A 189 -10.41 1.00 8.85
CA SER A 189 -10.08 2.21 8.09
C SER A 189 -10.03 2.01 6.58
N LEU A 190 -10.03 0.76 6.09
CA LEU A 190 -10.04 0.43 4.66
C LEU A 190 -11.46 0.09 4.15
N LEU A 191 -12.44 0.00 5.05
CA LEU A 191 -13.81 -0.44 4.76
C LEU A 191 -14.72 0.74 4.41
N PHE A 192 -14.71 1.17 3.15
CA PHE A 192 -15.45 2.36 2.71
C PHE A 192 -16.75 2.06 1.94
N ASP A 193 -16.75 1.00 1.13
CA ASP A 193 -17.82 0.70 0.18
C ASP A 193 -18.41 -0.71 0.39
N ARG A 194 -19.58 -0.97 -0.21
CA ARG A 194 -20.29 -2.25 -0.07
C ARG A 194 -19.46 -3.44 -0.53
N ALA A 195 -18.67 -3.31 -1.60
CA ALA A 195 -17.86 -4.40 -2.12
C ALA A 195 -16.77 -4.78 -1.12
N THR A 196 -16.06 -3.81 -0.55
CA THR A 196 -15.02 -4.05 0.46
C THR A 196 -15.60 -4.65 1.75
N TRP A 197 -16.81 -4.24 2.15
CA TRP A 197 -17.51 -4.86 3.29
C TRP A 197 -17.91 -6.32 3.02
N ILE A 198 -18.46 -6.61 1.85
CA ILE A 198 -18.85 -7.98 1.47
C ILE A 198 -17.60 -8.88 1.36
N ALA A 199 -16.57 -8.43 0.65
CA ALA A 199 -15.31 -9.14 0.51
C ALA A 199 -14.69 -9.47 1.88
N THR A 200 -14.72 -8.51 2.81
CA THR A 200 -14.24 -8.72 4.18
C THR A 200 -15.07 -9.75 4.95
N GLY A 201 -16.40 -9.71 4.84
CA GLY A 201 -17.28 -10.70 5.46
C GLY A 201 -17.03 -12.12 4.94
N VAL A 202 -16.83 -12.25 3.63
CA VAL A 202 -16.48 -13.53 2.99
C VAL A 202 -15.09 -14.01 3.43
N ALA A 203 -14.10 -13.12 3.47
CA ALA A 203 -12.76 -13.44 3.96
C ALA A 203 -12.81 -13.97 5.41
N ALA A 204 -13.53 -13.28 6.29
CA ALA A 204 -13.66 -13.63 7.69
C ALA A 204 -14.36 -14.99 7.88
N THR A 205 -15.49 -15.21 7.19
CA THR A 205 -16.22 -16.48 7.26
C THR A 205 -15.40 -17.65 6.70
N ALA A 206 -14.72 -17.45 5.57
CA ALA A 206 -13.82 -18.43 4.99
C ALA A 206 -12.63 -18.75 5.93
N ALA A 207 -12.02 -17.75 6.56
CA ALA A 207 -10.95 -17.93 7.54
C ALA A 207 -11.40 -18.77 8.75
N ILE A 208 -12.63 -18.57 9.22
CA ILE A 208 -13.21 -19.29 10.36
C ILE A 208 -13.56 -20.72 9.94
N ALA A 209 -14.22 -20.91 8.79
CA ALA A 209 -14.59 -22.23 8.29
C ALA A 209 -13.34 -23.09 8.01
N ALA A 210 -12.28 -22.48 7.50
CA ALA A 210 -11.01 -23.15 7.21
C ALA A 210 -10.07 -23.25 8.42
N PHE A 211 -10.48 -22.84 9.62
CA PHE A 211 -9.62 -22.76 10.80
C PHE A 211 -8.93 -24.09 11.16
N ALA A 212 -9.58 -25.22 10.88
CA ALA A 212 -9.04 -26.55 11.13
C ALA A 212 -7.88 -26.94 10.18
N LEU A 213 -7.62 -26.16 9.11
CA LEU A 213 -6.53 -26.46 8.20
C LEU A 213 -5.17 -26.26 8.87
N PRO A 214 -4.21 -27.18 8.65
CA PRO A 214 -2.86 -27.05 9.18
C PRO A 214 -2.14 -25.84 8.58
N LEU A 215 -1.03 -25.44 9.20
CA LEU A 215 -0.13 -24.39 8.70
C LEU A 215 -0.77 -22.99 8.54
N LYS A 216 -1.90 -22.73 9.20
CA LYS A 216 -2.65 -21.47 9.06
C LYS A 216 -3.05 -21.16 7.61
N LEU A 217 -3.31 -22.22 6.81
CA LEU A 217 -3.83 -22.12 5.45
C LEU A 217 -5.18 -21.41 5.38
N ASN A 218 -5.88 -21.30 6.51
CA ASN A 218 -7.09 -20.50 6.64
C ASN A 218 -6.91 -19.04 6.17
N ILE A 219 -5.71 -18.47 6.27
CA ILE A 219 -5.39 -17.14 5.73
C ILE A 219 -5.44 -17.15 4.19
N LEU A 220 -4.87 -18.17 3.54
CA LEU A 220 -4.87 -18.27 2.07
C LEU A 220 -6.28 -18.49 1.53
N VAL A 221 -7.06 -19.35 2.20
CA VAL A 221 -8.46 -19.58 1.83
C VAL A 221 -9.27 -18.29 1.94
N ALA A 222 -9.05 -17.50 3.00
CA ALA A 222 -9.68 -16.20 3.18
C ALA A 222 -9.34 -15.22 2.05
N ILE A 223 -8.05 -15.12 1.68
CA ILE A 223 -7.59 -14.25 0.59
C ILE A 223 -8.20 -14.68 -0.75
N ALA A 224 -8.14 -15.98 -1.07
CA ALA A 224 -8.69 -16.51 -2.33
C ALA A 224 -10.20 -16.26 -2.43
N ALA A 225 -10.94 -16.48 -1.34
CA ALA A 225 -12.38 -16.22 -1.29
C ALA A 225 -12.70 -14.73 -1.44
N ALA A 226 -11.93 -13.85 -0.78
CA ALA A 226 -12.09 -12.40 -0.89
C ALA A 226 -11.84 -11.89 -2.32
N VAL A 227 -10.76 -12.35 -2.96
CA VAL A 227 -10.41 -11.99 -4.34
C VAL A 227 -11.49 -12.49 -5.30
N ALA A 228 -11.92 -13.75 -5.17
CA ALA A 228 -12.97 -14.31 -6.02
C ALA A 228 -14.26 -13.50 -5.93
N VAL A 229 -14.69 -13.12 -4.72
CA VAL A 229 -15.89 -12.30 -4.53
C VAL A 229 -15.69 -10.87 -5.02
N GLY A 230 -14.53 -10.25 -4.80
CA GLY A 230 -14.22 -8.94 -5.35
C GLY A 230 -14.34 -8.91 -6.87
N LEU A 231 -13.73 -9.88 -7.56
CA LEU A 231 -13.81 -10.02 -9.01
C LEU A 231 -15.25 -10.28 -9.50
N LEU A 232 -16.04 -11.06 -8.76
CA LEU A 232 -17.44 -11.30 -9.09
C LEU A 232 -18.29 -10.04 -8.95
N ILE A 233 -18.07 -9.24 -7.90
CA ILE A 233 -18.78 -7.97 -7.70
C ILE A 233 -18.44 -7.00 -8.83
N GLU A 234 -17.16 -6.86 -9.16
CA GLU A 234 -16.71 -6.01 -10.28
C GLU A 234 -17.32 -6.46 -11.61
N ALA A 235 -17.34 -7.76 -11.90
CA ALA A 235 -17.96 -8.30 -13.10
C ALA A 235 -19.47 -8.01 -13.16
N VAL A 236 -20.17 -8.15 -12.03
CA VAL A 236 -21.62 -7.86 -11.94
C VAL A 236 -21.89 -6.37 -12.11
N GLU A 237 -21.08 -5.49 -11.53
CA GLU A 237 -21.22 -4.04 -11.69
C GLU A 237 -20.96 -3.62 -13.14
N HIS A 238 -19.93 -4.15 -13.77
CA HIS A 238 -19.62 -3.92 -15.19
C HIS A 238 -20.72 -4.44 -16.13
N HIS A 239 -21.42 -5.53 -15.77
CA HIS A 239 -22.58 -6.00 -16.53
C HIS A 239 -23.85 -5.16 -16.30
N ARG A 240 -24.00 -4.53 -15.13
CA ARG A 240 -25.18 -3.71 -14.80
C ARG A 240 -25.11 -2.30 -15.37
N ASN A 241 -23.91 -1.73 -15.47
CA ASN A 241 -23.65 -0.44 -16.08
C ASN A 241 -22.79 -0.63 -17.33
N PRO A 242 -23.39 -1.01 -18.47
CA PRO A 242 -22.64 -1.08 -19.72
C PRO A 242 -22.08 0.31 -20.05
N PRO A 243 -20.84 0.38 -20.57
CA PRO A 243 -20.20 1.65 -20.89
C PRO A 243 -21.00 2.43 -21.92
N GLU A 244 -21.01 3.75 -21.78
CA GLU A 244 -21.73 4.63 -22.69
C GLU A 244 -21.06 4.54 -24.07
N LEU A 245 -21.86 4.26 -25.11
CA LEU A 245 -21.36 4.17 -26.48
C LEU A 245 -21.25 5.58 -27.04
N LEU A 246 -20.05 6.11 -27.08
CA LEU A 246 -19.77 7.40 -27.70
C LEU A 246 -19.55 7.18 -29.20
N LEU A 247 -20.47 7.68 -30.01
CA LEU A 247 -20.34 7.69 -31.46
C LEU A 247 -19.35 8.77 -31.87
N VAL A 248 -18.20 8.36 -32.40
CA VAL A 248 -17.14 9.27 -32.83
C VAL A 248 -17.19 9.39 -34.37
N PRO A 249 -17.34 10.60 -34.93
CA PRO A 249 -17.24 10.82 -36.37
C PRO A 249 -15.89 10.32 -36.90
N ALA A 250 -15.87 9.71 -38.10
CA ALA A 250 -14.70 8.97 -38.62
C ALA A 250 -13.39 9.78 -38.71
N GLU A 251 -13.46 11.11 -38.79
CA GLU A 251 -12.33 12.03 -39.00
C GLU A 251 -12.03 12.94 -37.80
N GLU A 252 -12.80 12.85 -36.70
CA GLU A 252 -12.61 13.73 -35.54
C GLU A 252 -11.77 13.04 -34.46
N ASP A 253 -10.72 13.73 -34.00
CA ASP A 253 -9.95 13.29 -32.85
C ASP A 253 -10.78 13.51 -31.59
N LEU A 254 -10.91 12.45 -30.77
CA LEU A 254 -11.59 12.51 -29.48
C LEU A 254 -11.04 13.67 -28.64
N PRO A 255 -11.89 14.57 -28.11
CA PRO A 255 -11.42 15.61 -27.21
C PRO A 255 -10.79 14.99 -25.95
N ALA A 256 -9.83 15.69 -25.33
CA ALA A 256 -8.91 15.10 -24.34
C ALA A 256 -9.62 14.57 -23.08
N ASP A 257 -10.79 15.10 -22.76
CA ASP A 257 -11.70 14.66 -21.71
C ASP A 257 -12.38 13.33 -22.07
N GLU A 258 -12.86 13.15 -23.30
CA GLU A 258 -13.44 11.87 -23.73
C GLU A 258 -12.37 10.78 -23.91
N GLN A 259 -11.15 11.13 -24.31
CA GLN A 259 -10.03 10.17 -24.34
C GLN A 259 -9.72 9.57 -22.97
N GLN A 260 -9.91 10.34 -21.90
CA GLN A 260 -9.71 9.88 -20.53
C GLN A 260 -10.82 8.91 -20.12
N HIS A 261 -12.09 9.22 -20.40
CA HIS A 261 -13.22 8.32 -20.15
C HIS A 261 -13.16 7.01 -20.96
N VAL A 262 -12.62 7.06 -22.18
CA VAL A 262 -12.36 5.87 -23.00
C VAL A 262 -11.24 5.01 -22.41
N ARG A 263 -10.20 5.63 -21.83
CA ARG A 263 -9.10 4.90 -21.17
C ARG A 263 -9.52 4.26 -19.86
N ASP A 264 -10.42 4.92 -19.13
CA ASP A 264 -10.95 4.44 -17.86
C ASP A 264 -12.02 3.34 -18.06
N GLY A 265 -12.45 3.12 -19.32
CA GLY A 265 -13.37 2.04 -19.71
C GLY A 265 -14.85 2.38 -19.57
N ASP A 266 -15.15 3.61 -19.13
CA ASP A 266 -16.51 4.12 -18.94
C ASP A 266 -17.24 4.37 -20.27
N VAL A 267 -16.47 4.61 -21.34
CA VAL A 267 -16.97 4.94 -22.66
C VAL A 267 -16.30 4.06 -23.71
N VAL A 268 -17.10 3.46 -24.59
CA VAL A 268 -16.57 2.70 -25.74
C VAL A 268 -16.77 3.54 -27.00
N PRO A 269 -15.68 4.00 -27.66
CA PRO A 269 -15.80 4.79 -28.86
C PRO A 269 -16.18 3.87 -30.03
N VAL A 270 -17.35 4.11 -30.62
CA VAL A 270 -17.78 3.44 -31.85
C VAL A 270 -17.62 4.44 -32.98
N ARG A 271 -16.64 4.21 -33.85
CA ARG A 271 -16.46 5.05 -35.04
C ARG A 271 -17.52 4.70 -36.08
N GLU A 272 -18.13 5.71 -36.69
CA GLU A 272 -18.99 5.50 -37.85
C GLU A 272 -18.18 4.90 -39.00
N GLU A 273 -18.48 3.66 -39.38
CA GLU A 273 -17.93 3.04 -40.59
C GLU A 273 -18.55 3.71 -41.81
N ARG A 274 -17.74 4.31 -42.69
CA ARG A 274 -18.21 4.73 -44.01
C ARG A 274 -18.62 3.50 -44.79
N HIS A 275 -19.92 3.32 -44.99
CA HIS A 275 -20.39 2.47 -46.07
C HIS A 275 -19.97 3.09 -47.41
N PRO A 276 -19.29 2.31 -48.30
CA PRO A 276 -18.86 2.78 -49.61
C PRO A 276 -20.02 3.06 -50.56
#